data_AF-A0A261XVN1-F1
#
_entry.id   AF-A0A261XVN1-F1
#
_cell.length_a   1.000
_cell.length_b   1.000
_cell.length_c   1.000
_cell.angle_alpha   90.00
_cell.angle_beta   90.00
_cell.angle_gamma   90.00
#
_symmetry.space_group_name_H-M   'P 1'
#
loop_
_entity.id
_entity.type
_entity.pdbx_description
1 polymer ?
#
loop_
_entity_poly.entity_id
_entity_poly.type
_entity_poly.pdbx_seq_one_letter_code
_entity_poly.pdbx_strand_id
1 'polypeptide(L)'
;MFGIVRNIPRGAGRFPLTSKRGHNFYKGTRSGAMGRHTKRGGYMIDWEKVRTFVVPDLEGFKLHPYVSRKAISPQGEGAFTAQKYLDSTQN
;
A
#
# COMPACT_ATOMS: atom_id res chain seq x y z
N MET A 1 31.17 -2.35 -29.28
CA MET A 1 29.93 -1.87 -28.63
C MET A 1 28.76 -2.19 -29.56
N PHE A 2 28.07 -3.30 -29.34
CA PHE A 2 27.04 -3.78 -30.28
C PHE A 2 25.78 -2.92 -30.17
N GLY A 3 25.45 -2.21 -31.25
CA GLY A 3 24.27 -1.37 -31.37
C GLY A 3 22.99 -2.22 -31.33
N ILE A 4 22.11 -1.92 -30.39
CA ILE A 4 20.75 -2.47 -30.38
C ILE A 4 20.03 -1.87 -31.60
N VAL A 5 19.86 -2.66 -32.65
CA VAL A 5 18.98 -2.32 -33.76
C VAL A 5 17.54 -2.33 -33.20
N ARG A 6 17.04 -1.16 -32.85
CA ARG A 6 15.63 -0.96 -32.48
C ARG A 6 14.80 -1.08 -33.76
N ASN A 7 13.61 -1.69 -33.69
CA ASN A 7 12.64 -1.87 -34.78
C ASN A 7 12.80 -3.07 -35.74
N ILE A 8 13.55 -4.13 -35.38
CA ILE A 8 13.39 -5.40 -36.10
C ILE A 8 12.08 -6.06 -35.63
N PRO A 9 11.09 -6.32 -36.50
CA PRO A 9 9.85 -6.99 -36.11
C PRO A 9 10.16 -8.45 -35.71
N ARG A 10 10.20 -8.73 -34.40
CA ARG A 10 10.51 -10.05 -33.82
C ARG A 10 9.25 -10.87 -33.48
N GLY A 11 8.10 -10.51 -34.07
CA GLY A 11 6.79 -11.04 -33.70
C GLY A 11 6.33 -10.60 -32.31
N ALA A 12 5.18 -11.13 -31.86
CA ALA A 12 4.65 -10.84 -30.53
C ALA A 12 5.39 -11.65 -29.46
N GLY A 13 5.90 -10.98 -28.41
CA GLY A 13 6.56 -11.64 -27.30
C GLY A 13 5.57 -12.26 -26.31
N ARG A 14 5.94 -13.38 -25.68
CA ARG A 14 5.14 -14.11 -24.67
C ARG A 14 5.22 -13.48 -23.27
N PHE A 15 5.29 -12.15 -23.19
CA PHE A 15 5.31 -11.42 -21.93
C PHE A 15 3.90 -11.29 -21.35
N PRO A 16 3.75 -11.13 -20.03
CA PRO A 16 2.46 -10.80 -19.44
C PRO A 16 1.86 -9.54 -20.08
N LEU A 17 0.57 -9.60 -20.44
CA LEU A 17 -0.12 -8.44 -20.99
C LEU A 17 -0.22 -7.34 -19.94
N THR A 18 0.00 -6.10 -20.36
CA THR A 18 -0.24 -4.90 -19.55
C THR A 18 -1.54 -4.24 -19.99
N SER A 19 -2.02 -3.24 -19.25
CA SER A 19 -3.20 -2.45 -19.63
C SER A 19 -3.03 -1.66 -20.93
N LYS A 20 -1.83 -1.60 -21.50
CA LYS A 20 -1.51 -0.90 -22.75
C LYS A 20 -1.37 -1.84 -23.96
N ARG A 21 -1.59 -3.13 -23.78
CA ARG A 21 -1.44 -4.15 -24.83
C ARG A 21 -2.80 -4.80 -25.11
N GLY A 22 -3.17 -4.90 -26.39
CA GLY A 22 -4.43 -5.51 -26.84
C GLY A 22 -5.54 -4.48 -27.12
N HIS A 23 -6.47 -4.85 -28.01
CA HIS A 23 -7.67 -4.07 -28.34
C HIS A 23 -8.86 -4.58 -27.51
N ASN A 24 -9.64 -3.68 -26.90
CA ASN A 24 -10.74 -4.02 -25.98
C ASN A 24 -10.34 -4.93 -24.79
N PHE A 25 -9.06 -4.96 -24.43
CA PHE A 25 -8.55 -5.72 -23.29
C PHE A 25 -8.44 -4.82 -22.06
N TYR A 26 -9.29 -5.04 -21.06
CA TYR A 26 -9.20 -4.35 -19.78
C TYR A 26 -8.37 -5.15 -18.77
N LYS A 27 -7.35 -4.51 -18.19
CA LYS A 27 -6.57 -5.05 -17.08
C LYS A 27 -6.41 -4.01 -15.98
N GLY A 28 -6.94 -4.31 -14.80
CA GLY A 28 -6.85 -3.45 -13.61
C GLY A 28 -5.48 -3.50 -12.92
N THR A 29 -5.27 -2.57 -11.98
CA THR A 29 -4.03 -2.39 -11.21
C THR A 29 -4.18 -2.70 -9.71
N ARG A 30 -5.21 -3.48 -9.34
CA ARG A 30 -5.50 -3.87 -7.94
C ARG A 30 -5.84 -2.69 -7.01
N SER A 31 -6.43 -1.61 -7.51
CA SER A 31 -6.86 -0.48 -6.67
C SER A 31 -7.99 -0.85 -5.68
N GLY A 32 -8.67 -1.99 -5.89
CA GLY A 32 -9.85 -2.42 -5.15
C GLY A 32 -11.14 -1.86 -5.75
N ALA A 33 -12.27 -2.50 -5.45
CA ALA A 33 -13.59 -2.05 -5.90
C ALA A 33 -14.20 -1.08 -4.87
N MET A 34 -14.44 0.18 -5.28
CA MET A 34 -14.98 1.24 -4.43
C MET A 34 -16.51 1.38 -4.56
N GLY A 35 -17.17 0.38 -5.12
CA GLY A 35 -18.55 0.49 -5.58
C GLY A 35 -18.91 -0.58 -6.59
N ARG A 36 -19.91 -0.30 -7.42
CA ARG A 36 -20.44 -1.24 -8.41
C ARG A 36 -20.82 -0.57 -9.72
N HIS A 37 -20.77 -1.33 -10.81
CA HIS A 37 -21.32 -0.92 -12.09
C HIS A 37 -22.85 -0.95 -12.07
N THR A 38 -23.47 -0.03 -12.81
CA THR A 38 -24.91 0.04 -13.04
C THR A 38 -25.28 -0.70 -14.33
N LYS A 39 -26.57 -1.03 -14.51
CA LYS A 39 -27.06 -1.74 -15.70
C LYS A 39 -26.72 -1.04 -17.03
N ARG A 40 -26.57 0.30 -17.01
CA ARG A 40 -26.29 1.13 -18.20
C ARG A 40 -24.82 1.58 -18.28
N GLY A 41 -23.89 0.89 -17.62
CA GLY A 41 -22.45 1.14 -17.74
C GLY A 41 -21.89 2.26 -16.85
N GLY A 42 -22.73 3.02 -16.13
CA GLY A 42 -22.28 3.96 -15.10
C GLY A 42 -21.68 3.25 -13.88
N TYR A 43 -21.02 3.99 -12.99
CA TYR A 43 -20.43 3.47 -11.76
C TYR A 43 -21.01 4.20 -10.54
N MET A 44 -21.42 3.46 -9.52
CA MET A 44 -21.96 3.98 -8.27
C MET A 44 -20.98 3.68 -7.13
N ILE A 45 -20.52 4.73 -6.45
CA ILE A 45 -19.56 4.64 -5.34
C ILE A 45 -20.29 4.18 -4.08
N ASP A 46 -19.65 3.26 -3.35
CA ASP A 46 -20.07 2.76 -2.05
C ASP A 46 -19.12 3.33 -1.00
N TRP A 47 -19.60 4.31 -0.22
CA TRP A 47 -18.77 5.06 0.71
C TRP A 47 -18.22 4.22 1.86
N GLU A 48 -18.86 3.10 2.21
CA GLU A 48 -18.35 2.17 3.23
C GLU A 48 -17.06 1.46 2.78
N LYS A 49 -16.85 1.33 1.46
CA LYS A 49 -15.65 0.71 0.88
C LYS A 49 -14.53 1.71 0.59
N VAL A 50 -14.82 3.00 0.63
CA VAL A 50 -13.84 4.05 0.37
C VAL A 50 -12.88 4.10 1.55
N ARG A 51 -11.58 3.94 1.28
CA ARG A 51 -10.53 3.98 2.31
C ARG A 51 -10.29 5.41 2.76
N THR A 52 -10.44 5.67 4.06
CA THR A 52 -10.13 6.97 4.68
C THR A 52 -8.85 6.86 5.50
N PHE A 53 -7.96 7.83 5.38
CA PHE A 53 -6.79 7.96 6.25
C PHE A 53 -7.13 8.91 7.40
N VAL A 54 -7.30 8.36 8.60
CA VAL A 54 -7.60 9.16 9.80
C VAL A 54 -6.29 9.78 10.29
N VAL A 55 -6.17 11.09 10.12
CA VAL A 55 -5.00 11.85 10.56
C VAL A 55 -5.29 12.40 11.96
N PRO A 56 -4.46 12.07 12.97
CA PRO A 56 -4.61 12.64 14.31
C PRO A 56 -4.14 14.10 14.33
N ASP A 57 -4.55 14.85 15.35
CA ASP A 57 -3.95 16.15 15.63
C ASP A 57 -2.52 15.97 16.15
N LEU A 58 -1.59 16.75 15.59
CA LEU A 58 -0.16 16.68 15.88
C LEU A 58 0.36 17.96 16.55
N GLU A 59 -0.52 18.91 16.88
CA GLU A 59 -0.13 20.12 17.59
C GLU A 59 0.47 19.75 18.97
N GLY A 60 1.69 20.23 19.24
CA GLY A 60 2.42 19.92 20.47
C GLY A 60 3.03 18.50 20.55
N PHE A 61 3.00 17.72 19.47
CA PHE A 61 3.60 16.37 19.45
C PHE A 61 5.14 16.43 19.51
N LYS A 62 5.72 15.83 20.56
CA LYS A 62 7.16 15.93 20.88
C LYS A 62 8.05 14.94 20.13
N LEU A 63 7.47 13.89 19.54
CA LEU A 63 8.24 12.82 18.92
C LEU A 63 8.56 13.17 17.46
N HIS A 64 9.78 12.84 17.04
CA HIS A 64 10.27 13.09 15.68
C HIS A 64 10.61 11.78 14.96
N PRO A 65 10.71 11.78 13.62
CA PRO A 65 11.04 10.57 12.84
C PRO A 65 12.43 9.97 13.13
N TYR A 66 13.31 10.72 13.81
CA TYR A 66 14.67 10.32 14.10
C TYR A 66 14.97 10.45 15.59
N VAL A 67 15.88 9.60 16.07
CA VAL A 67 16.37 9.58 17.45
C VAL A 67 17.85 9.99 17.47
N SER A 68 18.28 10.65 18.55
CA SER A 68 19.69 10.99 18.76
C SER A 68 20.57 9.74 18.82
N ARG A 69 21.75 9.79 18.19
CA ARG A 69 22.75 8.71 18.26
C ARG A 69 23.30 8.47 19.66
N LYS A 70 23.10 9.42 20.58
CA LYS A 70 23.49 9.28 21.99
C LYS A 70 22.50 8.44 22.81
N ALA A 71 21.32 8.14 22.26
CA ALA A 71 20.34 7.31 22.96
C ALA A 71 20.88 5.88 23.12
N ILE A 72 20.82 5.36 24.34
CA ILE A 72 21.23 4.00 24.65
C ILE A 72 20.14 3.05 24.18
N SER A 73 20.51 2.03 23.41
CA SER A 73 19.58 0.95 23.04
C SER A 73 19.21 0.15 24.29
N PRO A 74 17.93 0.04 24.66
CA PRO A 74 17.54 -0.78 25.80
C PRO A 74 17.89 -2.24 25.52
N GLN A 75 18.62 -2.87 26.45
CA GLN A 75 18.99 -4.29 26.36
C GLN A 75 17.88 -5.12 26.97
N GLY A 76 17.16 -5.87 26.13
CA GLY A 76 16.48 -7.10 26.52
C GLY A 76 15.35 -6.98 27.54
N GLU A 77 14.24 -6.36 27.16
CA GLU A 77 12.95 -6.77 27.72
C GLU A 77 12.24 -7.63 26.68
N GLY A 78 11.96 -8.89 27.03
CA GLY A 78 11.20 -9.78 26.15
C GLY A 78 9.85 -9.17 25.77
N ALA A 79 9.28 -9.64 24.65
CA ALA A 79 8.05 -9.10 24.07
C ALA A 79 6.94 -8.85 25.12
N PHE A 80 6.12 -7.83 24.87
CA PHE A 80 5.01 -7.49 25.75
C PHE A 80 4.01 -8.66 25.81
N THR A 81 3.89 -9.30 26.98
CA THR A 81 3.03 -10.47 27.20
C THR A 81 1.69 -10.08 27.82
N ALA A 82 0.68 -10.96 27.67
CA ALA A 82 -0.64 -10.73 28.26
C ALA A 82 -0.60 -10.57 29.78
N GLN A 83 0.23 -11.34 30.49
CA GLN A 83 0.40 -11.21 31.95
C GLN A 83 0.94 -9.83 32.33
N LYS A 84 1.99 -9.34 31.66
CA LYS A 84 2.54 -7.98 31.88
C LYS A 84 1.49 -6.89 31.70
N TYR A 85 0.59 -7.03 30.74
CA TYR A 85 -0.53 -6.10 30.55
C TYR A 85 -1.49 -6.14 31.74
N LEU A 86 -1.92 -7.34 32.17
CA LEU A 86 -2.82 -7.50 33.31
C LEU A 86 -2.21 -6.91 34.59
N ASP A 87 -0.95 -7.20 34.85
CA ASP A 87 -0.22 -6.69 36.02
C ASP A 87 -0.14 -5.15 36.03
N SER A 88 -0.02 -4.51 34.84
CA SER A 88 0.05 -3.05 34.72
C SER A 88 -1.27 -2.32 35.07
N THR A 89 -2.40 -3.03 35.04
CA THR A 89 -3.74 -2.45 35.25
C THR A 89 -4.24 -2.54 36.69
N GLN A 90 -3.53 -3.25 37.58
CA GLN A 90 -3.97 -3.54 38.96
C GLN A 90 -3.57 -2.44 39.98
N ASN A 91 -3.19 -1.25 39.53
CA ASN A 91 -2.89 -0.08 40.38
C ASN A 91 -4.08 0.88 40.48
#